data_AF-A0AAD7MZ06-F1
#
_entry.id   AF-A0AAD7MZ06-F1
#
_cell.length_a   1.000
_cell.length_b   1.000
_cell.length_c   1.000
_cell.angle_alpha   90.00
_cell.angle_beta   90.00
_cell.angle_gamma   90.00
#
_symmetry.space_group_name_H-M   'P 1'
#
loop_
_entity.id
_entity.type
_entity.pdbx_description
1 polymer ?
#
loop_
_entity_poly.entity_id
_entity_poly.type
_entity_poly.pdbx_seq_one_letter_code
_entity_poly.pdbx_strand_id
1 'polypeptide(L)'
;LVASHTHAIEYVDDFETLYYQRMESRIHFVHQSVHNMSHLGPETIRVGPPGLYAQWTIERTIGNLGQEIKSHSQPYANLSERGLRRSQVNALKAMIPGLDRTEKRGLPRGSFDLGAGFVLLRARDEHKHHIDGEAGRVIREYLEEAGTRRIRGNLAVARWARLRLPNGQIAHSAWKEKRKPLNKVRMARNVKTLIDGKPEIGEVQFYLRASLHGEISAFALVDFYSPPCPDLLRRSLNTLWSCTFETEADLRLIPVQSILSVVAMVPHVFAGRRRYFLVEKPGLDV
;
A
#
# COMPACT_ATOMS: atom_id res chain seq x y z
N LEU A 1 1.98 32.06 -8.16
CA LEU A 1 1.86 30.58 -8.23
C LEU A 1 0.40 30.12 -8.28
N VAL A 2 -0.45 30.51 -7.32
CA VAL A 2 -1.87 30.08 -7.30
C VAL A 2 -2.63 30.47 -8.57
N ALA A 3 -2.62 31.75 -8.98
CA ALA A 3 -3.32 32.20 -10.19
C ALA A 3 -2.84 31.48 -11.48
N SER A 4 -1.52 31.27 -11.61
CA SER A 4 -0.96 30.54 -12.76
C SER A 4 -1.37 29.07 -12.77
N HIS A 5 -1.48 28.44 -11.60
CA HIS A 5 -1.96 27.06 -11.50
C HIS A 5 -3.45 26.94 -11.85
N THR A 6 -4.27 27.92 -11.41
CA THR A 6 -5.68 28.01 -11.79
C THR A 6 -5.85 28.10 -13.31
N HIS A 7 -5.14 29.01 -13.98
CA HIS A 7 -5.21 29.12 -15.44
C HIS A 7 -4.72 27.87 -16.18
N ALA A 8 -3.72 27.17 -15.64
CA ALA A 8 -3.27 25.90 -16.21
C ALA A 8 -4.35 24.81 -16.10
N ILE A 9 -5.09 24.76 -14.99
CA ILE A 9 -6.22 23.84 -14.83
C ILE A 9 -7.36 24.21 -15.79
N GLU A 10 -7.74 25.49 -15.85
CA GLU A 10 -8.79 26.00 -16.75
C GLU A 10 -8.46 25.66 -18.20
N TYR A 11 -7.23 25.91 -18.65
CA TYR A 11 -6.80 25.55 -20.00
C TYR A 11 -6.92 24.05 -20.28
N VAL A 12 -6.53 23.19 -19.33
CA VAL A 12 -6.62 21.73 -19.50
C VAL A 12 -8.08 21.28 -19.59
N ASP A 13 -8.97 21.85 -18.77
CA ASP A 13 -10.41 21.54 -18.77
C ASP A 13 -11.10 22.02 -20.07
N ASP A 14 -10.75 23.22 -20.54
CA ASP A 14 -11.22 23.76 -21.82
C ASP A 14 -10.74 22.92 -23.00
N PHE A 15 -9.46 22.50 -22.99
CA PHE A 15 -8.89 21.65 -24.02
C PHE A 15 -9.56 20.27 -24.04
N GLU A 16 -9.79 19.68 -22.87
CA GLU A 16 -10.55 18.44 -22.74
C GLU A 16 -11.97 18.57 -23.28
N THR A 17 -12.65 19.68 -22.97
CA THR A 17 -14.02 19.95 -23.44
C THR A 17 -14.09 20.14 -24.95
N LEU A 18 -13.17 20.91 -25.53
CA LEU A 18 -13.15 21.23 -26.96
C LEU A 18 -12.72 20.02 -27.81
N TYR A 19 -11.60 19.38 -27.44
CA TYR A 19 -10.95 18.38 -28.29
C TYR A 19 -11.29 16.95 -27.89
N TYR A 20 -11.21 16.61 -26.59
CA TYR A 20 -11.40 15.22 -26.16
C TYR A 20 -12.89 14.86 -26.12
N GLN A 21 -13.73 15.79 -25.67
CA GLN A 21 -15.17 15.62 -25.46
C GLN A 21 -15.51 14.40 -24.59
N ARG A 22 -14.53 13.93 -23.80
CA ARG A 22 -14.59 12.70 -22.99
C ARG A 22 -15.02 11.46 -23.80
N MET A 23 -14.71 11.44 -25.10
CA MET A 23 -15.00 10.31 -25.98
C MET A 23 -13.81 9.36 -26.05
N GLU A 24 -14.04 8.07 -25.83
CA GLU A 24 -13.00 7.04 -25.91
C GLU A 24 -12.29 7.03 -27.27
N SER A 25 -13.03 7.22 -28.36
CA SER A 25 -12.48 7.30 -29.73
C SER A 25 -11.47 8.44 -29.92
N ARG A 26 -11.40 9.40 -28.99
CA ARG A 26 -10.53 10.58 -29.01
C ARG A 26 -9.39 10.52 -28.01
N ILE A 27 -9.14 9.36 -27.40
CA ILE A 27 -8.04 9.19 -26.43
C ILE A 27 -6.67 9.59 -27.01
N HIS A 28 -6.47 9.47 -28.33
CA HIS A 28 -5.25 9.87 -29.01
C HIS A 28 -4.98 11.39 -29.00
N PHE A 29 -6.00 12.22 -28.73
CA PHE A 29 -5.82 13.65 -28.51
C PHE A 29 -5.32 13.99 -27.10
N VAL A 30 -5.38 13.04 -26.15
CA VAL A 30 -4.98 13.24 -24.75
C VAL A 30 -3.46 13.39 -24.67
N HIS A 31 -2.99 14.62 -24.84
CA HIS A 31 -1.56 14.92 -24.84
C HIS A 31 -1.04 15.04 -23.41
N GLN A 32 -0.03 14.23 -23.09
CA GLN A 32 0.65 14.29 -21.80
C GLN A 32 1.21 15.69 -21.50
N SER A 33 1.72 16.40 -22.51
CA SER A 33 2.26 17.77 -22.34
C SER A 33 1.20 18.74 -21.84
N VAL A 34 -0.05 18.60 -22.29
CA VAL A 34 -1.19 19.43 -21.87
C VAL A 34 -1.56 19.11 -20.42
N HIS A 35 -1.80 17.83 -20.11
CA HIS A 35 -2.15 17.41 -18.74
C HIS A 35 -1.05 17.72 -17.72
N ASN A 36 0.21 17.60 -18.11
CA ASN A 36 1.35 17.91 -17.24
C ASN A 36 1.28 19.34 -16.69
N MET A 37 0.70 20.31 -17.42
CA MET A 37 0.60 21.70 -16.95
C MET A 37 -0.16 21.83 -15.62
N SER A 38 -1.19 21.01 -15.42
CA SER A 38 -1.95 20.96 -14.16
C SER A 38 -1.13 20.43 -12.97
N HIS A 39 -0.08 19.64 -13.26
CA HIS A 39 0.77 18.99 -12.26
C HIS A 39 2.11 19.70 -12.01
N LEU A 40 2.64 20.44 -13.00
CA LEU A 40 3.98 21.06 -12.94
C LEU A 40 4.21 21.89 -11.68
N GLY A 41 3.27 22.78 -11.34
CA GLY A 41 3.38 23.65 -10.16
C GLY A 41 3.41 22.87 -8.84
N PRO A 42 2.37 22.07 -8.52
CA PRO A 42 2.33 21.24 -7.32
C PRO A 42 3.51 20.28 -7.20
N GLU A 43 3.92 19.64 -8.30
CA GLU A 43 5.04 18.70 -8.32
C GLU A 43 6.37 19.39 -8.07
N THR A 44 6.58 20.59 -8.64
CA THR A 44 7.80 21.37 -8.38
C THR A 44 7.96 21.70 -6.89
N ILE A 45 6.85 21.98 -6.20
CA ILE A 45 6.86 22.22 -4.75
C ILE A 45 7.14 20.92 -3.97
N ARG A 46 6.58 19.79 -4.45
CA ARG A 46 6.68 18.48 -3.77
C ARG A 46 8.06 17.85 -3.87
N VAL A 47 8.66 17.84 -5.07
CA VAL A 47 9.89 17.09 -5.38
C VAL A 47 10.99 17.93 -6.03
N GLY A 48 10.75 19.21 -6.28
CA GLY A 48 11.66 20.09 -7.01
C GLY A 48 11.37 20.12 -8.52
N PRO A 49 12.06 20.99 -9.28
CA PRO A 49 11.84 21.13 -10.71
C PRO A 49 11.95 19.79 -11.45
N PRO A 50 10.95 19.40 -12.28
CA PRO A 50 10.94 18.10 -12.94
C PRO A 50 12.20 17.81 -13.76
N GLY A 51 12.79 18.82 -14.40
CA GLY A 51 14.05 18.66 -15.13
C GLY A 51 15.21 18.18 -14.25
N LEU A 52 15.35 18.73 -13.03
CA LEU A 52 16.40 18.33 -12.10
C LEU A 52 16.16 16.95 -11.50
N TYR A 53 14.90 16.68 -11.11
CA TYR A 53 14.51 15.37 -10.58
C TYR A 53 14.70 14.26 -11.63
N ALA A 54 14.23 14.49 -12.85
CA ALA A 54 14.38 13.55 -13.96
C ALA A 54 15.85 13.36 -14.35
N GLN A 55 16.64 14.43 -14.38
CA GLN A 55 18.08 14.36 -14.66
C GLN A 55 18.79 13.44 -13.67
N TRP A 56 18.54 13.57 -12.36
CA TRP A 56 19.14 12.69 -11.36
C TRP A 56 18.82 11.21 -11.62
N THR A 57 17.56 10.87 -11.93
CA THR A 57 17.16 9.50 -12.25
C THR A 57 17.81 9.00 -13.54
N ILE A 58 17.90 9.84 -14.57
CA ILE A 58 18.55 9.51 -15.85
C ILE A 58 20.04 9.29 -15.64
N GLU A 59 20.75 10.20 -14.97
CA GLU A 59 22.18 10.09 -14.69
C GLU A 59 22.51 8.83 -13.88
N ARG A 60 21.70 8.53 -12.86
CA ARG A 60 21.89 7.30 -12.07
C ARG A 60 21.66 6.05 -12.92
N THR A 61 20.68 6.08 -13.82
CA THR A 61 20.41 4.99 -14.76
C THR A 61 21.56 4.84 -15.77
N ILE A 62 22.07 5.94 -16.31
CA ILE A 62 23.25 5.97 -17.19
C ILE A 62 24.47 5.38 -16.46
N GLY A 63 24.74 5.80 -15.22
CA GLY A 63 25.85 5.25 -14.44
C GLY A 63 25.70 3.75 -14.18
N ASN A 64 24.48 3.29 -13.85
CA ASN A 64 24.19 1.88 -13.63
C ASN A 64 24.37 1.04 -14.91
N LEU A 65 23.80 1.49 -16.03
CA LEU A 65 23.90 0.82 -17.32
C LEU A 65 25.32 0.88 -17.89
N GLY A 66 26.01 2.01 -17.71
CA GLY A 66 27.39 2.23 -18.15
C GLY A 66 28.37 1.25 -17.53
N GLN A 67 28.16 0.84 -16.26
CA GLN A 67 28.94 -0.21 -15.61
C GLN A 67 28.81 -1.58 -16.29
N GLU A 68 27.74 -1.81 -17.07
CA GLU A 68 27.48 -3.07 -17.75
C GLU A 68 27.90 -3.09 -19.23
N ILE A 69 28.19 -1.91 -19.81
CA ILE A 69 28.69 -1.80 -21.19
C ILE A 69 30.12 -2.33 -21.24
N LYS A 70 30.33 -3.39 -22.03
CA LYS A 70 31.64 -4.06 -22.18
C LYS A 70 32.21 -3.97 -23.60
N SER A 71 31.51 -3.31 -24.53
CA SER A 71 31.97 -3.11 -25.91
C SER A 71 32.26 -1.64 -26.17
N HIS A 72 33.50 -1.34 -26.58
CA HIS A 72 33.91 0.01 -26.98
C HIS A 72 33.58 0.32 -28.46
N SER A 73 33.29 -0.69 -29.27
CA SER A 73 33.01 -0.53 -30.71
C SER A 73 31.51 -0.48 -31.03
N GLN A 74 30.69 -1.18 -30.25
CA GLN A 74 29.22 -1.22 -30.43
C GLN A 74 28.48 -1.06 -29.10
N PRO A 75 28.61 0.11 -28.44
CA PRO A 75 28.10 0.32 -27.09
C PRO A 75 26.57 0.22 -27.02
N TYR A 76 25.83 0.74 -28.02
CA TYR A 76 24.37 0.70 -28.03
C TYR A 76 23.82 -0.71 -28.22
N ALA A 77 24.39 -1.50 -29.15
CA ALA A 77 23.99 -2.88 -29.35
C ALA A 77 24.25 -3.73 -28.09
N ASN A 78 25.41 -3.54 -27.46
CA ASN A 78 25.73 -4.21 -26.20
C ASN A 78 24.81 -3.79 -25.06
N LEU A 79 24.46 -2.51 -24.98
CA LEU A 79 23.52 -2.00 -23.98
C LEU A 79 22.12 -2.60 -24.17
N SER A 80 21.61 -2.67 -25.40
CA SER A 80 20.33 -3.32 -25.71
C SER A 80 20.31 -4.79 -25.28
N GLU A 81 21.40 -5.52 -25.55
CA GLU A 81 21.54 -6.92 -25.12
C GLU A 81 21.57 -7.05 -23.58
N ARG A 82 22.27 -6.15 -22.89
CA ARG A 82 22.28 -6.08 -21.41
C ARG A 82 20.89 -5.83 -20.85
N GLY A 83 20.17 -4.86 -21.42
CA GLY A 83 18.79 -4.55 -21.06
C GLY A 83 17.87 -5.75 -21.23
N LEU A 84 17.92 -6.41 -22.40
CA LEU A 84 17.13 -7.62 -22.69
C LEU A 84 17.43 -8.72 -21.66
N ARG A 85 18.71 -9.01 -21.41
CA ARG A 85 19.13 -10.05 -20.47
C ARG A 85 18.69 -9.74 -19.04
N ARG A 86 18.77 -8.48 -18.61
CA ARG A 86 18.31 -8.05 -17.29
C ARG A 86 16.81 -8.21 -17.14
N SER A 87 16.03 -7.80 -18.14
CA SER A 87 14.58 -7.99 -18.17
C SER A 87 14.20 -9.47 -18.12
N GLN A 88 14.89 -10.32 -18.88
CA GLN A 88 14.67 -11.78 -18.85
C GLN A 88 15.00 -12.38 -17.48
N VAL A 89 16.13 -12.00 -16.87
CA VAL A 89 16.50 -12.47 -15.52
C VAL A 89 15.50 -11.99 -14.48
N ASN A 90 15.09 -10.72 -14.53
CA ASN A 90 14.08 -10.18 -13.62
C ASN A 90 12.73 -10.89 -13.79
N ALA A 91 12.30 -11.15 -15.02
CA ALA A 91 11.10 -11.91 -15.31
C ALA A 91 11.19 -13.34 -14.75
N LEU A 92 12.32 -14.03 -14.94
CA LEU A 92 12.55 -15.36 -14.37
C LEU A 92 12.56 -15.36 -12.84
N LYS A 93 13.18 -14.37 -12.21
CA LYS A 93 13.15 -14.19 -10.75
C LYS A 93 11.73 -13.90 -10.23
N ALA A 94 10.95 -13.11 -10.96
CA ALA A 94 9.57 -12.81 -10.59
C ALA A 94 8.66 -14.05 -10.75
N MET A 95 8.85 -14.83 -11.82
CA MET A 95 8.10 -16.07 -12.05
C MET A 95 8.52 -17.18 -11.09
N ILE A 96 9.81 -17.25 -10.73
CA ILE A 96 10.38 -18.27 -9.86
C ILE A 96 11.27 -17.60 -8.81
N PRO A 97 10.69 -17.09 -7.70
CA PRO A 97 11.44 -16.38 -6.65
C PRO A 97 12.60 -17.19 -6.06
N GLY A 98 12.50 -18.53 -6.04
CA GLY A 98 13.57 -19.41 -5.58
C GLY A 98 14.88 -19.35 -6.38
N LEU A 99 14.87 -18.78 -7.59
CA LEU A 99 16.09 -18.53 -8.38
C LEU A 99 16.85 -17.28 -7.90
N ASP A 100 16.21 -16.40 -7.13
CA ASP A 100 16.87 -15.19 -6.65
C ASP A 100 17.81 -15.48 -5.47
N ARG A 101 19.10 -15.64 -5.80
CA ARG A 101 20.17 -15.83 -4.81
C ARG A 101 20.59 -14.54 -4.09
N THR A 102 20.05 -13.39 -4.49
CA THR A 102 20.37 -12.09 -3.88
C THR A 102 19.46 -11.75 -2.71
N GLU A 103 18.34 -12.44 -2.54
CA GLU A 103 17.58 -12.36 -1.30
C GLU A 103 18.45 -12.85 -0.14
N LYS A 104 18.58 -12.01 0.90
CA LYS A 104 19.28 -12.39 2.13
C LYS A 104 18.62 -13.67 2.66
N ARG A 105 19.35 -14.78 2.61
CA ARG A 105 18.90 -16.08 3.12
C ARG A 105 18.68 -15.96 4.62
N GLY A 106 17.42 -15.87 5.03
CA GLY A 106 17.00 -15.86 6.43
C GLY A 106 16.13 -14.66 6.79
N LEU A 107 15.17 -14.92 7.68
CA LEU A 107 14.31 -13.86 8.19
C LEU A 107 15.10 -12.93 9.13
N PRO A 108 14.78 -11.62 9.16
CA PRO A 108 15.44 -10.69 10.08
C PRO A 108 15.31 -11.14 11.53
N ARG A 109 16.36 -10.96 12.35
CA ARG A 109 16.35 -11.36 13.76
C ARG A 109 15.10 -10.83 14.49
N GLY A 110 14.42 -11.75 15.19
CA GLY A 110 13.21 -11.45 15.96
C GLY A 110 11.93 -11.37 15.12
N SER A 111 11.97 -11.81 13.86
CA SER A 111 10.78 -12.17 13.11
C SER A 111 10.14 -13.47 13.64
N PHE A 112 8.88 -13.67 13.32
CA PHE A 112 8.19 -14.93 13.56
C PHE A 112 7.55 -15.40 12.24
N ASP A 113 8.01 -16.55 11.75
CA ASP A 113 7.47 -17.18 10.55
C ASP A 113 6.12 -17.81 10.88
N LEU A 114 5.10 -17.51 10.07
CA LEU A 114 3.75 -18.05 10.20
C LEU A 114 3.46 -19.10 9.12
N GLY A 115 4.41 -19.37 8.23
CA GLY A 115 4.20 -20.21 7.05
C GLY A 115 3.48 -19.47 5.92
N ALA A 116 3.36 -20.14 4.77
CA ALA A 116 2.69 -19.63 3.57
C ALA A 116 3.13 -18.22 3.12
N GLY A 117 4.35 -17.81 3.45
CA GLY A 117 4.91 -16.49 3.13
C GLY A 117 4.60 -15.37 4.13
N PHE A 118 3.75 -15.62 5.13
CA PHE A 118 3.43 -14.65 6.17
C PHE A 118 4.51 -14.60 7.25
N VAL A 119 4.98 -13.38 7.60
CA VAL A 119 6.02 -13.21 8.64
C VAL A 119 5.74 -11.98 9.49
N LEU A 120 5.64 -12.15 10.80
CA LEU A 120 5.63 -11.01 11.74
C LEU A 120 7.06 -10.47 11.90
N LEU A 121 7.24 -9.15 11.85
CA LEU A 121 8.56 -8.51 11.92
C LEU A 121 8.77 -7.78 13.26
N ARG A 122 10.03 -7.75 13.73
CA ARG A 122 10.51 -7.35 15.09
C ARG A 122 9.95 -6.06 15.72
N ALA A 123 9.27 -5.19 14.99
CA ALA A 123 8.63 -4.02 15.60
C ALA A 123 7.45 -4.47 16.49
N ARG A 124 7.75 -4.93 17.71
CA ARG A 124 6.81 -5.51 18.68
C ARG A 124 7.01 -4.94 20.08
N ASP A 125 6.01 -5.12 20.93
CA ASP A 125 6.17 -4.93 22.37
C ASP A 125 7.13 -5.98 22.93
N GLU A 126 7.98 -5.57 23.87
CA GLU A 126 8.89 -6.48 24.58
C GLU A 126 8.11 -7.42 25.51
N HIS A 127 7.13 -6.84 26.22
CA HIS A 127 6.28 -7.51 27.20
C HIS A 127 4.81 -7.47 26.76
N LYS A 128 3.97 -8.31 27.37
CA LYS A 128 2.52 -8.24 27.17
C LYS A 128 1.96 -7.04 27.94
N HIS A 129 1.06 -6.30 27.31
CA HIS A 129 0.37 -5.17 27.93
C HIS A 129 -1.12 -5.46 28.00
N HIS A 130 -1.77 -4.94 29.05
CA HIS A 130 -3.22 -4.94 29.12
C HIS A 130 -3.80 -4.13 27.95
N ILE A 131 -4.86 -4.66 27.33
CA ILE A 131 -5.62 -3.96 26.30
C ILE A 131 -6.98 -3.60 26.89
N ASP A 132 -7.19 -2.29 27.08
CA ASP A 132 -8.43 -1.70 27.57
C ASP A 132 -9.42 -1.43 26.43
N GLY A 133 -10.66 -1.10 26.82
CA GLY A 133 -11.69 -0.60 25.92
C GLY A 133 -12.19 -1.62 24.89
N GLU A 134 -12.65 -1.09 23.76
CA GLU A 134 -13.30 -1.86 22.70
C GLU A 134 -12.36 -2.90 22.07
N ALA A 135 -11.09 -2.54 21.88
CA ALA A 135 -10.07 -3.46 21.40
C ALA A 135 -9.92 -4.69 22.31
N GLY A 136 -9.93 -4.51 23.63
CA GLY A 136 -9.83 -5.61 24.58
C GLY A 136 -11.06 -6.51 24.56
N ARG A 137 -12.24 -5.92 24.41
CA ARG A 137 -13.53 -6.63 24.28
C ARG A 137 -13.56 -7.51 23.04
N VAL A 138 -13.30 -6.94 21.86
CA VAL A 138 -13.31 -7.64 20.56
C VAL A 138 -12.31 -8.79 20.54
N ILE A 139 -11.09 -8.59 21.05
CA ILE A 139 -10.09 -9.66 21.08
C ILE A 139 -10.54 -10.80 22.01
N ARG A 140 -11.13 -10.48 23.16
CA ARG A 140 -11.59 -11.50 24.11
C ARG A 140 -12.72 -12.33 23.51
N GLU A 141 -13.74 -11.68 22.97
CA GLU A 141 -14.91 -12.34 22.38
C GLU A 141 -14.49 -13.30 21.28
N TYR A 142 -13.68 -12.82 20.32
CA TYR A 142 -13.18 -13.66 19.23
C TYR A 142 -12.39 -14.89 19.75
N LEU A 143 -11.49 -14.70 20.72
CA LEU A 143 -10.67 -15.80 21.22
C LEU A 143 -11.49 -16.82 22.02
N GLU A 144 -12.50 -16.37 22.78
CA GLU A 144 -13.39 -17.25 23.54
C GLU A 144 -14.32 -18.04 22.60
N GLU A 145 -14.84 -17.41 21.55
CA GLU A 145 -15.62 -18.09 20.50
C GLU A 145 -14.79 -19.10 19.71
N ALA A 146 -13.54 -18.77 19.41
CA ALA A 146 -12.60 -19.64 18.69
C ALA A 146 -12.04 -20.80 19.54
N GLY A 147 -12.63 -21.08 20.71
CA GLY A 147 -12.28 -22.25 21.53
C GLY A 147 -11.09 -22.08 22.47
N THR A 148 -10.64 -20.83 22.72
CA THR A 148 -9.68 -20.58 23.80
C THR A 148 -10.39 -20.73 25.15
N ARG A 149 -9.72 -21.36 26.13
CA ARG A 149 -10.22 -21.40 27.51
C ARG A 149 -10.58 -19.99 27.97
N ARG A 150 -11.79 -19.82 28.53
CA ARG A 150 -12.32 -18.53 29.02
C ARG A 150 -11.24 -17.71 29.71
N ILE A 151 -10.98 -16.51 29.18
CA ILE A 151 -9.87 -15.67 29.63
C ILE A 151 -10.29 -15.02 30.95
N ARG A 152 -9.83 -15.57 32.08
CA ARG A 152 -10.11 -15.00 33.41
C ARG A 152 -9.22 -13.79 33.65
N GLY A 153 -9.84 -12.62 33.92
CA GLY A 153 -9.14 -11.38 34.26
C GLY A 153 -8.71 -10.54 33.04
N ASN A 154 -7.68 -9.73 33.26
CA ASN A 154 -7.19 -8.73 32.29
C ASN A 154 -6.54 -9.40 31.06
N LEU A 155 -7.03 -9.07 29.87
CA LEU A 155 -6.43 -9.53 28.61
C LEU A 155 -5.11 -8.80 28.40
N ALA A 156 -4.00 -9.54 28.36
CA ALA A 156 -2.68 -8.99 28.10
C ALA A 156 -2.06 -9.61 26.83
N VAL A 157 -1.69 -8.77 25.86
CA VAL A 157 -1.10 -9.20 24.58
C VAL A 157 0.17 -8.40 24.27
N ALA A 158 1.09 -9.01 23.53
CA ALA A 158 2.24 -8.29 22.97
C ALA A 158 1.91 -7.89 21.54
N ARG A 159 1.85 -6.60 21.25
CA ARG A 159 1.51 -6.09 19.93
C ARG A 159 2.69 -6.21 18.99
N TRP A 160 2.40 -6.49 17.73
CA TRP A 160 3.33 -6.44 16.62
C TRP A 160 2.86 -5.35 15.65
N ALA A 161 3.79 -4.67 15.01
CA ALA A 161 3.49 -3.50 14.18
C ALA A 161 3.64 -3.76 12.68
N ARG A 162 4.18 -4.93 12.29
CA ARG A 162 4.54 -5.22 10.91
C ARG A 162 4.30 -6.69 10.59
N LEU A 163 3.64 -6.92 9.47
CA LEU A 163 3.40 -8.21 8.86
C LEU A 163 3.91 -8.17 7.41
N ARG A 164 4.79 -9.09 7.05
CA ARG A 164 5.11 -9.37 5.66
C ARG A 164 4.04 -10.31 5.11
N LEU A 165 3.46 -9.95 3.98
CA LEU A 165 2.48 -10.74 3.24
C LEU A 165 3.19 -11.67 2.23
N PRO A 166 2.50 -12.70 1.70
CA PRO A 166 3.09 -13.63 0.72
C PRO A 166 3.56 -12.95 -0.57
N ASN A 167 2.92 -11.83 -0.93
CA ASN A 167 3.28 -11.00 -2.08
C ASN A 167 4.50 -10.08 -1.83
N GLY A 168 5.18 -10.23 -0.68
CA GLY A 168 6.35 -9.44 -0.30
C GLY A 168 6.05 -8.06 0.30
N GLN A 169 4.80 -7.57 0.22
CA GLN A 169 4.40 -6.31 0.85
C GLN A 169 4.55 -6.40 2.37
N ILE A 170 4.92 -5.27 2.99
CA ILE A 170 4.97 -5.16 4.45
C ILE A 170 3.81 -4.27 4.90
N ALA A 171 2.78 -4.90 5.46
CA ALA A 171 1.66 -4.23 6.09
C ALA A 171 2.08 -3.74 7.47
N HIS A 172 1.97 -2.44 7.69
CA HIS A 172 2.26 -1.78 8.96
C HIS A 172 1.02 -1.69 9.85
N SER A 173 1.17 -1.17 11.06
CA SER A 173 0.06 -0.91 11.96
C SER A 173 -0.04 0.55 12.36
N ALA A 174 -1.26 1.00 12.62
CA ALA A 174 -1.57 2.34 13.12
C ALA A 174 -0.83 2.64 14.42
N TRP A 175 -0.71 1.66 15.33
CA TRP A 175 0.00 1.79 16.60
C TRP A 175 1.43 2.36 16.46
N LYS A 176 2.19 1.96 15.44
CA LYS A 176 3.54 2.54 15.20
C LYS A 176 3.54 3.68 14.19
N GLU A 177 2.70 3.65 13.16
CA GLU A 177 2.71 4.70 12.15
C GLU A 177 2.13 6.03 12.64
N LYS A 178 1.07 6.02 13.45
CA LYS A 178 0.44 7.24 13.98
C LYS A 178 1.37 8.05 14.90
N ARG A 179 2.49 7.45 15.36
CA ARG A 179 3.54 8.15 16.14
C ARG A 179 4.43 9.07 15.29
N LYS A 180 4.33 8.98 13.97
CA LYS A 180 5.09 9.82 13.03
C LYS A 180 4.15 10.88 12.44
N PRO A 181 4.66 12.09 12.15
CA PRO A 181 3.85 13.12 11.50
C PRO A 181 3.48 12.68 10.08
N LEU A 182 2.28 13.08 9.62
CA LEU A 182 1.68 12.58 8.37
C LEU A 182 2.59 12.78 7.15
N ASN A 183 3.31 13.90 7.08
CA ASN A 183 4.25 14.24 6.01
C ASN A 183 5.55 13.41 6.00
N LYS A 184 5.81 12.60 7.03
CA LYS A 184 6.98 11.70 7.12
C LYS A 184 6.58 10.22 7.08
N VAL A 185 5.30 9.91 6.95
CA VAL A 185 4.79 8.55 6.92
C VAL A 185 4.55 8.11 5.48
N ARG A 186 5.29 7.09 5.03
CA ARG A 186 4.86 6.25 3.91
C ARG A 186 3.86 5.24 4.47
N MET A 187 2.57 5.57 4.37
CA MET A 187 1.50 4.83 5.03
C MET A 187 1.33 3.44 4.40
N ALA A 188 1.44 2.40 5.22
CA ALA A 188 1.28 1.00 4.79
C ALA A 188 0.36 0.22 5.74
N ARG A 189 -0.47 0.93 6.51
CA ARG A 189 -1.37 0.34 7.54
C ARG A 189 -2.78 0.00 7.05
N ASN A 190 -3.16 0.40 5.84
CA ASN A 190 -4.46 0.03 5.27
C ASN A 190 -4.30 -1.24 4.45
N VAL A 191 -5.23 -2.18 4.60
CA VAL A 191 -5.19 -3.49 3.97
C VAL A 191 -6.52 -3.81 3.31
N LYS A 192 -6.44 -4.58 2.22
CA LYS A 192 -7.57 -5.29 1.63
C LYS A 192 -7.62 -6.68 2.23
N THR A 193 -8.77 -7.07 2.74
CA THR A 193 -9.03 -8.38 3.33
C THR A 193 -10.04 -9.15 2.50
N LEU A 194 -10.13 -10.46 2.73
CA LEU A 194 -11.20 -11.31 2.23
C LEU A 194 -11.88 -11.98 3.43
N ILE A 195 -13.09 -11.53 3.75
CA ILE A 195 -13.90 -12.02 4.87
C ILE A 195 -15.21 -12.52 4.28
N ASP A 196 -15.56 -13.78 4.54
CA ASP A 196 -16.76 -14.44 4.00
C ASP A 196 -16.91 -14.28 2.47
N GLY A 197 -15.79 -14.33 1.75
CA GLY A 197 -15.72 -14.17 0.29
C GLY A 197 -15.91 -12.73 -0.20
N LYS A 198 -16.04 -11.74 0.69
CA LYS A 198 -16.22 -10.33 0.35
C LYS A 198 -14.94 -9.53 0.60
N PRO A 199 -14.50 -8.69 -0.35
CA PRO A 199 -13.39 -7.79 -0.14
C PRO A 199 -13.81 -6.65 0.79
N GLU A 200 -13.06 -6.48 1.87
CA GLU A 200 -13.24 -5.37 2.81
C GLU A 200 -11.92 -4.61 2.98
N ILE A 201 -12.02 -3.31 3.30
CA ILE A 201 -10.84 -2.45 3.47
C ILE A 201 -10.79 -1.99 4.92
N GLY A 202 -9.63 -2.10 5.54
CA GLY A 202 -9.47 -1.73 6.95
C GLY A 202 -8.11 -1.14 7.29
N GLU A 203 -8.07 -0.33 8.34
CA GLU A 203 -6.84 0.16 8.96
C GLU A 203 -6.40 -0.84 10.05
N VAL A 204 -5.23 -1.45 9.88
CA VAL A 204 -4.68 -2.35 10.89
C VAL A 204 -4.24 -1.54 12.10
N GLN A 205 -4.82 -1.82 13.27
CA GLN A 205 -4.45 -1.18 14.53
C GLN A 205 -3.14 -1.78 15.08
N PHE A 206 -3.08 -3.10 15.19
CA PHE A 206 -1.89 -3.89 15.51
C PHE A 206 -2.11 -5.38 15.23
N TYR A 207 -1.02 -6.14 15.20
CA TYR A 207 -1.05 -7.59 15.12
C TYR A 207 -0.77 -8.21 16.49
N LEU A 208 -1.26 -9.41 16.74
CA LEU A 208 -1.00 -10.17 17.97
C LEU A 208 -0.87 -11.65 17.67
N ARG A 209 -0.30 -12.39 18.62
CA ARG A 209 -0.28 -13.86 18.59
C ARG A 209 -1.14 -14.40 19.73
N ALA A 210 -1.91 -15.43 19.44
CA ALA A 210 -2.69 -16.16 20.44
C ALA A 210 -2.60 -17.67 20.16
N SER A 211 -2.73 -18.48 21.21
CA SER A 211 -2.76 -19.94 21.08
C SER A 211 -4.21 -20.39 20.92
N LEU A 212 -4.54 -21.00 19.79
CA LEU A 212 -5.81 -21.67 19.55
C LEU A 212 -5.56 -23.17 19.45
N HIS A 213 -6.28 -23.97 20.24
CA HIS A 213 -6.14 -25.44 20.25
C HIS A 213 -4.69 -25.96 20.42
N GLY A 214 -3.82 -25.20 21.07
CA GLY A 214 -2.40 -25.57 21.27
C GLY A 214 -1.45 -25.03 20.20
N GLU A 215 -1.95 -24.45 19.10
CA GLU A 215 -1.16 -23.88 18.03
C GLU A 215 -1.11 -22.35 18.10
N ILE A 216 0.07 -21.77 17.90
CA ILE A 216 0.26 -20.32 17.89
C ILE A 216 -0.21 -19.77 16.55
N SER A 217 -1.34 -19.08 16.56
CA SER A 217 -1.86 -18.32 15.42
C SER A 217 -1.58 -16.82 15.57
N ALA A 218 -1.60 -16.12 14.44
CA ALA A 218 -1.47 -14.67 14.41
C ALA A 218 -2.74 -14.00 13.88
N PHE A 219 -3.06 -12.86 14.48
CA PHE A 219 -4.28 -12.10 14.20
C PHE A 219 -3.94 -10.64 13.96
N ALA A 220 -4.78 -9.97 13.20
CA ALA A 220 -4.76 -8.53 13.02
C ALA A 220 -6.02 -7.93 13.66
N LEU A 221 -5.85 -6.95 14.54
CA LEU A 221 -6.96 -6.10 14.94
C LEU A 221 -7.10 -5.01 13.88
N VAL A 222 -8.27 -4.95 13.23
CA VAL A 222 -8.51 -4.09 12.08
C VAL A 222 -9.77 -3.27 12.33
N ASP A 223 -9.68 -1.99 12.06
CA ASP A 223 -10.81 -1.06 12.08
C ASP A 223 -11.24 -0.82 10.62
N PHE A 224 -12.45 -1.23 10.27
CA PHE A 224 -12.89 -1.29 8.88
C PHE A 224 -13.45 0.05 8.39
N TYR A 225 -13.16 0.36 7.12
CA TYR A 225 -13.82 1.45 6.41
C TYR A 225 -15.27 1.05 6.11
N SER A 226 -16.15 2.05 5.96
CA SER A 226 -17.51 1.80 5.52
C SER A 226 -17.54 1.12 4.14
N PRO A 227 -18.68 0.52 3.75
CA PRO A 227 -18.95 0.21 2.35
C PRO A 227 -18.79 1.45 1.43
N PRO A 228 -18.50 1.25 0.12
CA PRO A 228 -18.39 2.35 -0.83
C PRO A 228 -19.69 3.15 -0.93
N CYS A 229 -19.58 4.44 -1.21
CA CYS A 229 -20.74 5.27 -1.56
C CYS A 229 -21.42 4.69 -2.81
N PRO A 230 -22.70 4.28 -2.73
CA PRO A 230 -23.40 3.74 -3.89
C PRO A 230 -23.53 4.74 -5.05
N ASP A 231 -23.71 6.04 -4.75
CA ASP A 231 -23.80 7.09 -5.78
C ASP A 231 -22.49 7.24 -6.56
N LEU A 232 -21.36 7.37 -5.85
CA LEU A 232 -20.05 7.49 -6.50
C LEU A 232 -19.70 6.22 -7.26
N LEU A 233 -19.98 5.05 -6.69
CA LEU A 233 -19.70 3.77 -7.35
C LEU A 233 -20.52 3.64 -8.63
N ARG A 234 -21.82 3.98 -8.61
CA ARG A 234 -22.69 3.97 -9.80
C ARG A 234 -22.23 4.99 -10.85
N ARG A 235 -21.97 6.23 -10.46
CA ARG A 235 -21.57 7.32 -11.37
C ARG A 235 -20.20 7.08 -12.00
N SER A 236 -19.33 6.36 -11.30
CA SER A 236 -17.99 6.00 -11.79
C SER A 236 -17.94 4.62 -12.45
N LEU A 237 -19.07 3.97 -12.71
CA LEU A 237 -19.13 2.63 -13.31
C LEU A 237 -18.25 1.61 -12.56
N ASN A 238 -18.36 1.60 -11.23
CA ASN A 238 -17.59 0.76 -10.30
C ASN A 238 -16.09 1.06 -10.22
N THR A 239 -15.64 2.23 -10.68
CA THR A 239 -14.22 2.62 -10.64
C THR A 239 -13.82 3.28 -9.33
N LEU A 240 -14.65 4.18 -8.79
CA LEU A 240 -14.32 4.97 -7.61
C LEU A 240 -14.88 4.35 -6.33
N TRP A 241 -14.05 3.55 -5.67
CA TRP A 241 -14.38 2.95 -4.38
C TRP A 241 -14.14 3.95 -3.25
N SER A 242 -15.16 4.73 -2.91
CA SER A 242 -15.06 5.78 -1.88
C SER A 242 -15.80 5.44 -0.57
N CYS A 243 -15.05 5.34 0.52
CA CYS A 243 -15.54 4.97 1.84
C CYS A 243 -15.43 6.12 2.85
N THR A 244 -16.14 6.02 3.97
CA THR A 244 -15.89 6.81 5.19
C THR A 244 -15.10 5.98 6.19
N PHE A 245 -14.48 6.65 7.15
CA PHE A 245 -13.71 6.02 8.22
C PHE A 245 -13.98 6.75 9.52
N GLU A 246 -14.43 6.02 10.53
CA GLU A 246 -14.67 6.48 11.89
C GLU A 246 -13.89 5.55 12.82
N THR A 247 -13.15 6.13 13.75
CA THR A 247 -12.23 5.35 14.60
C THR A 247 -13.04 4.47 15.55
N GLU A 248 -12.69 3.18 15.61
CA GLU A 248 -13.34 2.15 16.43
C GLU A 248 -14.82 1.92 16.09
N ALA A 249 -15.26 2.29 14.88
CA ALA A 249 -16.64 2.08 14.45
C ALA A 249 -16.92 0.64 14.01
N ASP A 250 -15.92 -0.05 13.45
CA ASP A 250 -16.03 -1.46 13.04
C ASP A 250 -14.70 -2.17 13.31
N LEU A 251 -14.46 -2.40 14.60
CA LEU A 251 -13.24 -3.05 15.07
C LEU A 251 -13.43 -4.56 15.13
N ARG A 252 -12.64 -5.30 14.36
CA ARG A 252 -12.70 -6.77 14.30
C ARG A 252 -11.32 -7.39 14.43
N LEU A 253 -11.26 -8.55 15.08
CA LEU A 253 -10.07 -9.40 15.09
C LEU A 253 -10.19 -10.41 13.94
N ILE A 254 -9.20 -10.45 13.05
CA ILE A 254 -9.19 -11.37 11.91
C ILE A 254 -7.90 -12.20 11.87
N PRO A 255 -7.93 -13.43 11.31
CA PRO A 255 -6.71 -14.15 10.97
C PRO A 255 -5.87 -13.32 9.97
N VAL A 256 -4.55 -13.30 10.15
CA VAL A 256 -3.67 -12.55 9.22
C VAL A 256 -3.72 -13.10 7.79
N GLN A 257 -4.11 -14.35 7.62
CA GLN A 257 -4.28 -15.02 6.33
C GLN A 257 -5.43 -14.42 5.50
N SER A 258 -6.38 -13.73 6.13
CA SER A 258 -7.44 -12.99 5.44
C SER A 258 -6.93 -11.72 4.78
N ILE A 259 -5.70 -11.26 5.06
CA ILE A 259 -5.12 -10.05 4.48
C ILE A 259 -4.51 -10.39 3.11
N LEU A 260 -5.06 -9.79 2.05
CA LEU A 260 -4.62 -10.01 0.66
C LEU A 260 -3.47 -9.09 0.26
N SER A 261 -3.59 -7.80 0.57
CA SER A 261 -2.62 -6.79 0.11
C SER A 261 -2.69 -5.52 0.94
N VAL A 262 -1.59 -4.77 0.95
CA VAL A 262 -1.56 -3.36 1.37
C VAL A 262 -2.21 -2.50 0.29
N VAL A 263 -3.05 -1.57 0.72
CA VAL A 263 -3.73 -0.59 -0.15
C VAL A 263 -3.54 0.82 0.38
N ALA A 264 -3.77 1.82 -0.46
CA ALA A 264 -3.82 3.22 -0.04
C ALA A 264 -5.28 3.68 0.04
N MET A 265 -5.59 4.44 1.09
CA MET A 265 -6.88 5.08 1.29
C MET A 265 -6.65 6.58 1.26
N VAL A 266 -6.87 7.18 0.10
CA VAL A 266 -6.48 8.57 -0.19
C VAL A 266 -7.62 9.50 0.20
N PRO A 267 -7.40 10.50 1.08
CA PRO A 267 -8.45 11.39 1.54
C PRO A 267 -8.96 12.28 0.40
N HIS A 268 -10.28 12.48 0.36
CA HIS A 268 -10.94 13.46 -0.50
C HIS A 268 -12.24 13.96 0.14
N VAL A 269 -12.90 14.92 -0.50
CA VAL A 269 -14.17 15.50 -0.01
C VAL A 269 -15.23 15.32 -1.08
N PHE A 270 -16.38 14.77 -0.69
CA PHE A 270 -17.54 14.64 -1.56
C PHE A 270 -18.82 14.95 -0.77
N ALA A 271 -19.70 15.78 -1.33
CA ALA A 271 -20.93 16.24 -0.69
C ALA A 271 -20.71 16.76 0.74
N GLY A 272 -19.65 17.56 0.95
CA GLY A 272 -19.29 18.13 2.26
C GLY A 272 -18.77 17.13 3.30
N ARG A 273 -18.64 15.84 2.94
CA ARG A 273 -18.13 14.81 3.85
C ARG A 273 -16.70 14.41 3.46
N ARG A 274 -15.85 14.25 4.48
CA ARG A 274 -14.52 13.66 4.31
C ARG A 274 -14.66 12.16 4.03
N ARG A 275 -14.04 11.72 2.94
CA ARG A 275 -14.05 10.33 2.48
C ARG A 275 -12.63 9.91 2.12
N TYR A 276 -12.48 8.63 1.82
CA TYR A 276 -11.24 8.04 1.34
C TYR A 276 -11.53 7.18 0.13
N PHE A 277 -10.73 7.27 -0.92
CA PHE A 277 -10.84 6.37 -2.07
C PHE A 277 -9.71 5.35 -2.10
N LEU A 278 -10.05 4.14 -2.53
CA LEU A 278 -9.13 3.01 -2.62
C LEU A 278 -8.16 3.19 -3.78
N VAL A 279 -6.87 2.96 -3.52
CA VAL A 279 -5.84 2.77 -4.53
C VAL A 279 -5.15 1.44 -4.25
N GLU A 280 -5.28 0.49 -5.17
CA GLU A 280 -4.63 -0.80 -5.07
C GLU A 280 -3.17 -0.73 -5.51
N LYS A 281 -2.34 -1.63 -4.96
CA LYS A 281 -0.91 -1.75 -5.28
C LYS A 281 -0.11 -0.44 -5.13
N PRO A 282 -0.24 0.31 -4.01
CA PRO A 282 0.50 1.54 -3.83
C PRO A 282 2.01 1.26 -3.73
N GLY A 283 2.78 1.76 -4.70
CA GLY A 283 4.23 1.70 -4.67
C GLY A 283 4.82 0.30 -4.90
N LEU A 284 4.24 -0.48 -5.83
CA LEU A 284 5.07 -1.41 -6.61
C LEU A 284 6.09 -0.54 -7.37
N ASP A 285 7.37 -0.70 -7.04
CA ASP A 285 8.45 -0.13 -7.84
C ASP A 285 8.30 -0.70 -9.26
N VAL A 286 8.18 0.18 -10.25
CA VAL A 286 8.29 -0.16 -11.67
C VAL A 286 9.76 -0.44 -11.99
#